data_AF-D5GMD2-F1
#
_entry.id   AF-D5GMD2-F1
#
_cell.length_a   1.000
_cell.length_b   1.000
_cell.length_c   1.000
_cell.angle_alpha   90.00
_cell.angle_beta   90.00
_cell.angle_gamma   90.00
#
_symmetry.space_group_name_H-M   'P 1'
#
loop_
_entity.id
_entity.type
_entity.pdbx_description
1 polymer ?
#
loop_
_entity_poly.entity_id
_entity_poly.type
_entity_poly.pdbx_seq_one_letter_code
_entity_poly.pdbx_strand_id
1 'polypeptide(L)' 'MRSIGASKLALSTISSEELWQSSGRLEKGLGELFRFEDRKDEITQATAIEALSNNSEVPR' A
#
# COMPACT_ATOMS: atom_id res chain seq x y z
N MET A 1 17.40 -10.55 -26.01
CA MET A 1 16.39 -9.46 -25.99
C MET A 1 16.78 -8.24 -26.82
N ARG A 2 18.00 -7.70 -26.76
CA ARG A 2 18.39 -6.60 -27.68
C ARG A 2 18.30 -6.96 -29.16
N SER A 3 18.65 -8.19 -29.53
CA SER A 3 18.55 -8.72 -30.90
C SER A 3 17.13 -8.80 -31.44
N ILE A 4 16.10 -8.76 -30.58
CA ILE A 4 14.68 -8.72 -30.97
C ILE A 4 14.06 -7.33 -30.79
N GLY A 5 14.90 -6.29 -30.63
CA GLY A 5 14.44 -4.89 -30.51
C GLY A 5 13.90 -4.50 -29.15
N ALA A 6 13.98 -5.35 -28.13
CA ALA A 6 13.50 -5.01 -26.79
C ALA A 6 14.50 -4.13 -26.02
N SER A 7 13.99 -3.02 -25.46
CA SER A 7 14.75 -2.11 -24.60
C SER A 7 15.02 -2.72 -23.22
N LYS A 8 16.21 -2.47 -22.69
CA LYS A 8 16.53 -2.81 -21.28
C LYS A 8 16.02 -1.70 -20.39
N LEU A 9 15.18 -2.04 -19.41
CA LEU A 9 14.63 -1.12 -18.42
C LEU A 9 14.93 -1.61 -17.01
N ALA A 10 14.98 -0.68 -16.05
CA ALA A 10 15.03 -0.97 -14.63
C ALA A 10 13.82 -0.29 -13.98
N LEU A 11 12.89 -1.10 -13.49
CA LEU A 11 11.69 -0.62 -12.81
C LEU A 11 11.89 -0.69 -11.29
N SER A 12 11.06 0.04 -10.55
CA SER A 12 11.04 -0.04 -9.09
C SER A 12 10.65 -1.46 -8.65
N THR A 13 11.32 -1.96 -7.60
CA THR A 13 10.97 -3.23 -6.96
C THR A 13 9.73 -3.11 -6.08
N ILE A 14 9.37 -1.89 -5.65
CA ILE A 14 8.18 -1.59 -4.85
C ILE A 14 7.23 -0.76 -5.69
N SER A 15 5.94 -1.12 -5.68
CA SER A 15 4.87 -0.47 -6.45
C SER A 15 3.64 -0.29 -5.58
N SER A 16 2.77 0.67 -5.89
CA SER A 16 1.55 0.92 -5.11
C SER A 16 0.54 -0.23 -5.23
N GLU A 17 -0.20 -0.47 -4.17
CA GLU A 17 -1.25 -1.50 -4.13
C GLU A 17 -2.39 -1.23 -5.14
N GLU A 18 -2.73 0.04 -5.37
CA GLU A 18 -3.75 0.46 -6.35
C GLU A 18 -3.47 -0.07 -7.77
N LEU A 19 -2.20 -0.11 -8.20
CA LEU A 19 -1.80 -0.68 -9.48
C LEU A 19 -2.08 -2.20 -9.55
N TRP A 20 -1.88 -2.91 -8.45
CA TRP A 20 -2.18 -4.33 -8.36
C TRP A 20 -3.69 -4.59 -8.36
N GLN A 21 -4.46 -3.72 -7.69
CA GLN A 21 -5.92 -3.80 -7.64
C GLN A 21 -6.54 -3.58 -9.01
N SER A 22 -6.15 -2.51 -9.72
CA SER A 22 -6.63 -2.20 -11.06
C SER A 22 -6.33 -3.30 -12.08
N SER A 23 -5.22 -4.02 -11.93
CA SER A 23 -4.90 -5.19 -12.75
C SER A 23 -5.70 -6.45 -12.39
N GLY A 24 -6.45 -6.45 -11.27
CA GLY A 24 -7.17 -7.60 -10.74
C GLY A 24 -6.28 -8.72 -10.21
N ARG A 25 -5.00 -8.42 -9.94
CA ARG A 25 -4.00 -9.38 -9.44
C ARG A 25 -3.84 -9.35 -7.94
N LEU A 26 -4.24 -8.26 -7.28
CA LEU A 26 -4.10 -8.09 -5.83
C LEU A 26 -4.69 -9.28 -5.05
N GLU A 27 -5.98 -9.58 -5.29
CA GLU A 27 -6.69 -10.67 -4.60
C GLU A 27 -6.31 -12.08 -5.06
N LYS A 28 -5.56 -12.20 -6.17
CA LYS A 28 -5.18 -13.49 -6.76
C LYS A 28 -3.79 -13.95 -6.32
N GLY A 29 -2.98 -13.05 -5.79
CA GLY A 29 -1.59 -13.31 -5.36
C GLY A 29 -1.47 -13.86 -3.93
N LEU A 30 -2.50 -14.57 -3.43
CA LEU A 30 -2.60 -14.98 -2.03
C LEU A 30 -1.42 -15.91 -1.65
N GLY A 31 -0.49 -15.38 -0.85
CA GLY A 31 0.65 -16.10 -0.26
C GLY A 31 2.01 -15.80 -0.87
N GLU A 32 2.07 -15.25 -2.09
CA GLU A 32 3.33 -14.93 -2.79
C GLU A 32 3.61 -13.42 -2.91
N LEU A 33 2.60 -12.57 -2.64
CA LEU A 33 2.72 -11.13 -2.70
C LEU A 33 3.10 -10.54 -1.34
N PHE A 34 4.25 -9.85 -1.29
CA PHE A 34 4.64 -9.07 -0.11
C PHE A 34 3.92 -7.72 -0.11
N ARG A 35 3.20 -7.42 0.99
CA ARG A 35 2.55 -6.14 1.24
C ARG A 35 3.33 -5.37 2.28
N PHE A 36 3.47 -4.07 2.05
CA PHE A 36 4.18 -3.15 2.92
C PHE A 36 3.30 -1.94 3.14
N GLU A 37 3.25 -1.46 4.37
CA GLU A 37 2.59 -0.20 4.72
C GLU A 37 3.65 0.90 4.79
N ASP A 38 3.33 2.07 4.25
CA ASP A 38 4.22 3.21 4.34
C ASP A 38 4.04 3.95 5.68
N ARG A 39 4.95 4.89 5.98
CA ARG A 39 4.90 5.65 7.25
C ARG A 39 3.75 6.66 7.33
N LYS A 40 3.08 6.95 6.21
CA LYS A 40 1.97 7.91 6.19
C LYS A 40 0.72 7.31 6.81
N ASP A 41 0.53 6.00 6.65
CA ASP A 41 -0.60 5.29 7.26
C ASP A 41 -0.41 5.11 8.78
N GLU A 42 0.82 5.00 9.27
CA GLU A 42 1.11 4.98 10.72
C GLU A 42 0.65 6.29 11.41
N ILE A 43 0.91 7.44 10.77
CA ILE A 43 0.44 8.75 11.27
C ILE A 43 -1.08 8.83 11.23
N THR A 44 -1.71 8.27 10.20
CA THR A 44 -3.17 8.31 10.02
C THR A 44 -3.88 7.41 11.05
N GLN A 45 -3.33 6.24 11.37
CA GLN A 45 -3.84 5.37 12.44
C GLN A 45 -3.62 5.98 13.82
N ALA A 46 -2.46 6.59 14.09
CA ALA A 46 -2.20 7.30 15.34
C ALA A 46 -3.19 8.46 15.55
N THR A 47 -3.45 9.28 14.52
CA THR A 47 -4.47 10.34 14.57
C THR A 47 -5.89 9.77 14.72
N ALA A 48 -6.20 8.63 14.09
CA ALA A 48 -7.52 7.99 14.24
C ALA A 48 -7.75 7.45 15.66
N ILE A 49 -6.72 6.85 16.28
CA ILE A 49 -6.76 6.40 17.68
C ILE A 49 -6.95 7.60 18.63
N GLU A 50 -6.25 8.70 18.39
CA GLU A 50 -6.38 9.93 19.16
C GLU A 50 -7.77 10.58 19.01
N ALA A 51 -8.32 10.59 17.80
CA ALA A 51 -9.68 11.07 17.52
C ALA A 51 -10.78 10.21 18.19
N LEU A 52 -10.57 8.90 18.30
CA LEU A 52 -11.49 7.99 19.01
C LEU A 52 -11.40 8.14 20.54
N SER A 53 -10.20 8.44 21.07
CA SER A 53 -10.00 8.72 22.50
C SER A 53 -10.73 9.98 22.97
N ASN A 54 -10.63 11.07 22.19
CA ASN A 54 -11.18 12.38 22.56
C ASN A 54 -12.72 12.44 22.52
N ASN A 55 -13.39 11.50 21.84
CA ASN A 55 -14.85 11.42 21.81
C ASN A 55 -15.46 10.71 23.03
N SER A 56 -14.65 10.24 23.99
CA SER A 56 -15.12 9.56 25.20
C SER A 56 -15.26 10.45 26.44
N GLU A 57 -14.87 11.74 26.38
CA GLU A 57 -15.12 12.69 27.46
C GLU A 57 -16.57 13.19 27.44
N VAL A 58 -17.44 12.46 28.13
CA VAL A 58 -18.80 12.88 28.48
C VAL A 58 -18.72 14.14 29.36
N PRO A 59 -19.39 15.25 29.02
CA PRO A 59 -19.39 16.43 29.88
C PRO A 59 -20.18 16.14 31.16
N ARG A 60 -19.55 16.41 32.31
CA ARG A 60 -20.17 16.35 33.65
C ARG A 60 -21.16 17.48 33.86
#